data_AF-A0A4V3D3R9-F1
#
_entry.id   AF-A0A4V3D3R9-F1
#
_cell.length_a   1.000
_cell.length_b   1.000
_cell.length_c   1.000
_cell.angle_alpha   90.00
_cell.angle_beta   90.00
_cell.angle_gamma   90.00
#
_symmetry.space_group_name_H-M   'P 1'
#
loop_
_entity.id
_entity.type
_entity.pdbx_description
1 polymer ?
#
loop_
_entity_poly.entity_id
_entity_poly.type
_entity_poly.pdbx_seq_one_letter_code
_entity_poly.pdbx_strand_id
1 'polypeptide(L)'
;MRGSYNKNSYRLLLLISFLAVNVLILLGISKTWTYFNSGAERSDMLHLGTGVTRGPKAEVVWQEGRSRGRPVSRQERNEIEKGYLLAWRSMEKSLASNSVEWAADRFTDQALHRLKRQLIHNSQEGVTVKGVTLEHHPRIEFYSADGKIVVIRDDRLVQYRETFLDDALLTADTDTLSYKFILLLQDGNWRIRQVIKTTWGKTENASEPAIIKTAALTNEIRGFNYYPRESAWKIFGPGFDPDPISTDFDNISSMGFNTIRVFVPYQEFNQAGTSALGMMQLQQMMDIASENDLRVMITLFDFYGNYDQGDWLATHRHAEHLVKFLKDHPALLAWDIKNEPDLDFKNRGQDNVVSWLKNIIPYVRKWDPDHPVTIGWSSPEAAGLLEEDVDFVSFHYYDSPADFQKRYHTLKKRVHKPILLQEFGYSSYSGLWNLYMGSEQKQGEYYRDMMQTIRSENLPFLSWTLYDFDEIPGKVTGSLPWRKKPQGYFGVIDGQDNEKEALQYLKTGK
;
A
#
# COMPACT_ATOMS: atom_id res chain seq x y z
N MET A 1 -67.18 -38.90 -55.17
CA MET A 1 -66.85 -38.89 -53.73
C MET A 1 -66.12 -37.59 -53.39
N ARG A 2 -66.81 -36.62 -52.79
CA ARG A 2 -66.22 -35.36 -52.31
C ARG A 2 -65.76 -35.57 -50.87
N GLY A 3 -64.45 -35.63 -50.64
CA GLY A 3 -63.87 -35.68 -49.29
C GLY A 3 -64.15 -34.38 -48.55
N SER A 4 -65.00 -34.45 -47.53
CA SER A 4 -65.26 -33.35 -46.60
C SER A 4 -63.99 -33.06 -45.80
N TYR A 5 -63.23 -32.05 -46.21
CA TYR A 5 -62.16 -31.51 -45.38
C TYR A 5 -62.80 -30.90 -44.13
N ASN A 6 -62.47 -31.48 -42.98
CA ASN A 6 -63.12 -31.22 -41.71
C ASN A 6 -62.88 -29.75 -41.29
N LYS A 7 -63.89 -28.88 -41.35
CA LYS A 7 -63.77 -27.44 -41.04
C LYS A 7 -63.09 -27.17 -39.68
N ASN A 8 -63.17 -28.12 -38.75
CA ASN A 8 -62.56 -28.03 -37.43
C ASN A 8 -61.03 -28.15 -37.47
N SER A 9 -60.43 -28.91 -38.39
CA SER A 9 -58.96 -29.01 -38.49
C SER A 9 -58.35 -27.73 -39.04
N TYR A 10 -58.98 -27.07 -40.00
CA TYR A 10 -58.55 -25.74 -40.49
C TYR A 10 -58.67 -24.66 -39.42
N ARG A 11 -59.75 -24.66 -38.63
CA ARG A 11 -59.90 -23.75 -37.49
C ARG A 11 -58.84 -23.97 -36.43
N LEU A 12 -58.51 -25.21 -36.11
CA LEU A 12 -57.47 -25.56 -35.16
C LEU A 12 -56.09 -25.10 -35.65
N LEU A 13 -55.78 -25.31 -36.93
CA LEU A 13 -54.51 -24.92 -37.53
C LEU A 13 -54.36 -23.39 -37.62
N LEU A 14 -55.46 -22.66 -37.90
CA LEU A 14 -55.51 -21.20 -37.82
C LEU A 14 -55.34 -20.67 -36.39
N LEU A 15 -55.94 -21.32 -35.39
CA LEU A 15 -55.77 -20.96 -33.98
C LEU A 15 -54.33 -21.18 -33.50
N ILE A 16 -53.73 -22.33 -33.85
CA ILE A 16 -52.35 -22.65 -33.48
C ILE A 16 -51.36 -21.70 -34.16
N SER A 17 -51.54 -21.40 -35.45
CA SER A 17 -50.67 -20.45 -36.16
C SER A 17 -50.82 -19.03 -35.62
N PHE A 18 -52.04 -18.59 -35.28
CA PHE A 18 -52.27 -17.31 -34.63
C PHE A 18 -51.59 -17.23 -33.26
N LEU A 19 -51.68 -18.27 -32.44
CA LEU A 19 -50.99 -18.35 -31.16
C LEU A 19 -49.46 -18.32 -31.33
N ALA A 20 -48.93 -19.08 -32.29
CA ALA A 20 -47.48 -19.13 -32.57
C ALA A 20 -46.93 -17.77 -33.02
N VAL A 21 -47.65 -17.05 -33.89
CA VAL A 21 -47.26 -15.71 -34.35
C VAL A 21 -47.29 -14.72 -33.19
N ASN A 22 -48.31 -14.75 -32.33
CA ASN A 22 -48.38 -13.87 -31.17
C ASN A 22 -47.28 -14.16 -30.15
N VAL A 23 -46.92 -15.44 -29.94
CA VAL A 23 -45.77 -15.82 -29.10
C VAL A 23 -44.46 -15.28 -29.69
N LEU A 24 -44.27 -15.38 -31.00
CA LEU A 24 -43.07 -14.82 -31.65
C LEU A 24 -43.00 -13.29 -31.55
N ILE A 25 -44.14 -12.60 -31.67
CA ILE A 25 -44.21 -11.15 -31.49
C ILE A 25 -43.91 -10.78 -30.04
N LEU A 26 -44.48 -11.49 -29.06
CA LEU A 26 -44.21 -11.27 -27.64
C LEU A 26 -42.75 -11.57 -27.28
N LEU A 27 -42.15 -12.60 -27.87
CA LEU A 27 -40.72 -12.88 -27.71
C LEU A 27 -39.87 -11.78 -28.35
N GLY A 28 -40.25 -11.26 -29.51
CA GLY A 28 -39.58 -10.13 -30.16
C GLY A 28 -39.65 -8.86 -29.31
N ILE A 29 -40.84 -8.52 -28.82
CA ILE A 29 -41.07 -7.36 -27.93
C ILE A 29 -40.36 -7.56 -26.60
N SER A 30 -40.36 -8.76 -26.03
CA SER A 30 -39.64 -9.06 -24.80
C SER A 30 -38.13 -8.92 -24.99
N LYS A 31 -37.59 -9.37 -26.14
CA LYS A 31 -36.16 -9.25 -26.44
C LYS A 31 -35.76 -7.79 -26.68
N THR A 32 -36.58 -6.99 -27.35
CA THR A 32 -36.33 -5.56 -27.50
C THR A 32 -36.54 -4.79 -26.20
N TRP A 33 -37.57 -5.11 -25.42
CA TRP A 33 -37.79 -4.54 -24.09
C TRP A 33 -36.65 -4.88 -23.13
N THR A 34 -36.15 -6.12 -23.18
CA THR A 34 -34.96 -6.52 -22.44
C THR A 34 -33.74 -5.78 -22.97
N TYR A 35 -33.55 -5.63 -24.28
CA TYR A 35 -32.46 -4.82 -24.85
C TYR A 35 -32.52 -3.32 -24.47
N PHE A 36 -33.72 -2.76 -24.28
CA PHE A 36 -33.91 -1.37 -23.84
C PHE A 36 -33.84 -1.20 -22.31
N ASN A 37 -34.18 -2.22 -21.50
CA ASN A 37 -34.17 -2.16 -20.03
C ASN A 37 -32.95 -2.83 -19.36
N SER A 38 -32.38 -3.87 -19.96
CA SER A 38 -30.97 -4.19 -19.77
C SER A 38 -30.27 -3.04 -20.45
N GLY A 39 -29.78 -2.06 -19.70
CA GLY A 39 -29.10 -0.90 -20.26
C GLY A 39 -27.88 -1.34 -21.03
N ALA A 40 -28.08 -1.80 -22.26
CA ALA A 40 -27.10 -1.99 -23.29
C ALA A 40 -26.54 -0.59 -23.54
N GLU A 41 -25.52 -0.32 -22.72
CA GLU A 41 -24.35 0.40 -23.14
C GLU A 41 -24.47 1.92 -23.15
N ARG A 42 -24.88 2.52 -22.01
CA ARG A 42 -24.32 3.85 -21.70
C ARG A 42 -22.78 3.78 -21.59
N SER A 43 -22.20 2.61 -21.32
CA SER A 43 -20.76 2.33 -21.30
C SER A 43 -20.10 2.30 -22.69
N ASP A 44 -20.66 1.61 -23.69
CA ASP A 44 -20.14 1.68 -25.08
C ASP A 44 -20.35 3.07 -25.65
N MET A 45 -21.51 3.69 -25.37
CA MET A 45 -21.82 5.03 -25.89
C MET A 45 -20.99 6.14 -25.22
N LEU A 46 -20.32 5.87 -24.10
CA LEU A 46 -19.40 6.80 -23.42
C LEU A 46 -17.91 6.43 -23.58
N HIS A 47 -17.55 5.37 -24.34
CA HIS A 47 -16.18 4.86 -24.43
C HIS A 47 -15.45 4.81 -23.07
N LEU A 48 -16.19 4.52 -22.00
CA LEU A 48 -15.62 4.39 -20.66
C LEU A 48 -15.13 2.96 -20.57
N GLY A 49 -13.86 2.73 -20.94
CA GLY A 49 -13.18 1.49 -20.60
C GLY A 49 -13.27 1.31 -19.08
N THR A 50 -14.21 0.48 -18.64
CA THR A 50 -14.80 0.55 -17.30
C THR A 50 -13.84 0.13 -16.19
N GLY A 51 -12.72 -0.51 -16.54
CA GLY A 51 -11.70 -0.98 -15.59
C GLY A 51 -10.35 -0.25 -15.59
N VAL A 52 -10.08 0.68 -16.51
CA VAL A 52 -8.78 1.42 -16.54
C VAL A 52 -8.90 2.78 -15.82
N THR A 53 -10.10 3.36 -15.78
CA THR A 53 -10.36 4.67 -15.17
C THR A 53 -10.63 4.62 -13.67
N ARG A 54 -10.90 3.44 -13.11
CA ARG A 54 -11.17 3.22 -11.68
C ARG A 54 -9.89 2.75 -11.00
N GLY A 55 -9.34 3.57 -10.11
CA GLY A 55 -8.18 3.22 -9.29
C GLY A 55 -7.31 4.43 -8.94
N PRO A 56 -6.27 4.21 -8.13
CA PRO A 56 -5.22 5.18 -7.85
C PRO A 56 -4.61 5.73 -9.14
N LYS A 57 -4.11 6.97 -9.11
CA LYS A 57 -3.48 7.63 -10.26
C LYS A 57 -2.03 7.96 -9.96
N ALA A 58 -1.18 7.86 -10.98
CA ALA A 58 0.20 8.32 -10.95
C ALA A 58 0.26 9.80 -10.58
N GLU A 59 1.35 10.22 -9.95
CA GLU A 59 1.62 11.64 -9.73
C GLU A 59 1.84 12.32 -11.09
N VAL A 60 1.26 13.50 -11.29
CA VAL A 60 1.42 14.26 -12.54
C VAL A 60 1.88 15.67 -12.19
N VAL A 61 3.15 15.97 -12.48
CA VAL A 61 3.75 17.28 -12.28
C VAL A 61 4.01 17.92 -13.63
N TRP A 62 3.09 18.77 -14.07
CA TRP A 62 3.26 19.46 -15.34
C TRP A 62 4.39 20.49 -15.29
N GLN A 63 5.27 20.43 -16.27
CA GLN A 63 6.34 21.41 -16.41
C GLN A 63 5.84 22.67 -17.11
N GLU A 64 6.41 23.80 -16.71
CA GLU A 64 6.17 25.06 -17.40
C GLU A 64 6.86 25.08 -18.76
N GLY A 65 6.17 25.63 -19.76
CA GLY A 65 6.70 25.76 -21.11
C GLY A 65 5.68 26.35 -22.07
N ARG A 66 6.16 27.13 -23.04
CA ARG A 66 5.29 27.61 -24.12
C ARG A 66 5.06 26.48 -25.12
N SER A 67 3.79 26.09 -25.31
CA SER A 67 3.42 25.22 -26.42
C SER A 67 3.68 25.94 -27.74
N ARG A 68 4.30 25.26 -28.70
CA ARG A 68 4.32 25.75 -30.07
C ARG A 68 2.93 25.57 -30.69
N GLY A 69 2.48 26.52 -31.48
CA GLY A 69 1.13 26.48 -32.07
C GLY A 69 0.11 27.26 -31.23
N ARG A 70 -1.09 26.71 -31.04
CA ARG A 70 -2.16 27.42 -30.33
C ARG A 70 -1.97 27.38 -28.80
N PRO A 71 -2.48 28.38 -28.06
CA PRO A 71 -2.61 28.30 -26.61
C PRO A 71 -3.48 27.11 -26.19
N VAL A 72 -3.16 26.55 -25.02
CA VAL A 72 -3.92 25.44 -24.41
C VAL A 72 -4.68 25.99 -23.21
N SER A 73 -6.02 25.90 -23.24
CA SER A 73 -6.84 26.23 -22.07
C SER A 73 -6.72 25.18 -20.97
N ARG A 74 -7.12 25.52 -19.74
CA ARG A 74 -7.14 24.57 -18.62
C ARG A 74 -8.01 23.34 -18.91
N GLN A 75 -9.16 23.54 -19.56
CA GLN A 75 -10.05 22.44 -19.93
C GLN A 75 -9.39 21.50 -20.96
N GLU A 76 -8.85 22.06 -22.05
CA GLU A 76 -8.16 21.25 -23.07
C GLU A 76 -6.99 20.48 -22.46
N ARG A 77 -6.21 21.11 -21.58
CA ARG A 77 -5.11 20.43 -20.87
C ARG A 77 -5.59 19.25 -20.03
N ASN A 78 -6.70 19.40 -19.30
CA ASN A 78 -7.28 18.31 -18.52
C ASN A 78 -7.79 17.15 -19.42
N GLU A 79 -8.39 17.46 -20.57
CA GLU A 79 -8.84 16.46 -21.54
C GLU A 79 -7.67 15.71 -22.18
N ILE A 80 -6.62 16.44 -22.54
CA ILE A 80 -5.36 15.90 -23.07
C ILE A 80 -4.69 15.00 -22.03
N GLU A 81 -4.56 15.46 -20.78
CA GLU A 81 -4.00 14.70 -19.66
C GLU A 81 -4.75 13.38 -19.47
N LYS A 82 -6.08 13.44 -19.39
CA LYS A 82 -6.93 12.27 -19.22
C LYS A 82 -6.71 11.26 -20.34
N GLY A 83 -6.69 11.72 -21.60
CA GLY A 83 -6.48 10.84 -22.75
C GLY A 83 -5.09 10.22 -22.77
N TYR A 84 -4.07 11.03 -22.49
CA TYR A 84 -2.67 10.61 -22.40
C TYR A 84 -2.44 9.53 -21.34
N LEU A 85 -2.81 9.80 -20.09
CA LEU A 85 -2.61 8.87 -18.97
C LEU A 85 -3.40 7.58 -19.16
N LEU A 86 -4.63 7.70 -19.66
CA LEU A 86 -5.48 6.54 -19.93
C LEU A 86 -4.90 5.65 -21.03
N ALA A 87 -4.39 6.25 -22.11
CA ALA A 87 -3.77 5.50 -23.19
C ALA A 87 -2.46 4.83 -22.75
N TRP A 88 -1.64 5.52 -21.94
CA TRP A 88 -0.42 4.94 -21.38
C TRP A 88 -0.73 3.75 -20.45
N ARG A 89 -1.68 3.91 -19.52
CA ARG A 89 -2.09 2.84 -18.61
C ARG A 89 -2.70 1.64 -19.36
N SER A 90 -3.46 1.90 -20.41
CA SER A 90 -3.98 0.86 -21.31
C SER A 90 -2.87 0.06 -22.00
N MET A 91 -1.76 0.72 -22.35
CA MET A 91 -0.59 0.05 -22.93
C MET A 91 0.10 -0.86 -21.90
N GLU A 92 0.29 -0.39 -20.66
CA GLU A 92 0.86 -1.21 -19.57
C GLU A 92 0.02 -2.47 -19.32
N LYS A 93 -1.31 -2.33 -19.25
CA LYS A 93 -2.22 -3.48 -19.11
C LYS A 93 -2.15 -4.43 -20.31
N SER A 94 -1.98 -3.89 -21.51
CA SER A 94 -1.85 -4.71 -22.72
C SER A 94 -0.57 -5.54 -22.69
N LEU A 95 0.55 -4.97 -22.25
CA LEU A 95 1.82 -5.67 -22.07
C LEU A 95 1.76 -6.73 -20.97
N ALA A 96 1.11 -6.42 -19.85
CA ALA A 96 0.98 -7.33 -18.71
C ALA A 96 0.10 -8.55 -18.99
N SER A 97 -0.86 -8.41 -19.91
CA SER A 97 -1.78 -9.49 -20.30
C SER A 97 -1.47 -10.10 -21.68
N ASN A 98 -0.46 -9.56 -22.39
CA ASN A 98 -0.22 -9.80 -23.81
C ASN A 98 -1.50 -9.70 -24.68
N SER A 99 -2.46 -8.86 -24.28
CA SER A 99 -3.76 -8.67 -24.95
C SER A 99 -3.93 -7.23 -25.43
N VAL A 100 -4.40 -7.07 -26.68
CA VAL A 100 -4.62 -5.76 -27.29
C VAL A 100 -5.91 -5.08 -26.82
N GLU A 101 -6.80 -5.82 -26.15
CA GLU A 101 -8.15 -5.36 -25.76
C GLU A 101 -8.12 -4.06 -24.95
N TRP A 102 -7.14 -3.90 -24.06
CA TRP A 102 -7.02 -2.73 -23.21
C TRP A 102 -6.67 -1.44 -23.98
N ALA A 103 -5.98 -1.55 -25.11
CA ALA A 103 -5.46 -0.44 -25.90
C ALA A 103 -6.29 -0.11 -27.14
N ALA A 104 -7.29 -0.92 -27.48
CA ALA A 104 -8.04 -0.83 -28.74
C ALA A 104 -8.56 0.58 -29.04
N ASP A 105 -9.25 1.21 -28.09
CA ASP A 105 -9.86 2.54 -28.27
C ASP A 105 -8.92 3.72 -27.95
N ARG A 106 -7.68 3.44 -27.56
CA ARG A 106 -6.73 4.44 -27.03
C ARG A 106 -5.58 4.74 -27.96
N PHE A 107 -5.42 3.93 -29.01
CA PHE A 107 -4.38 4.09 -30.02
C PHE A 107 -5.03 4.25 -31.40
N THR A 108 -4.37 4.98 -32.28
CA THR A 108 -4.78 5.00 -33.71
C THR A 108 -4.55 3.63 -34.35
N ASP A 109 -5.29 3.24 -35.38
CA ASP A 109 -5.21 1.91 -36.01
C ASP A 109 -3.78 1.47 -36.33
N GLN A 110 -2.98 2.34 -36.93
CA GLN A 110 -1.60 2.02 -37.28
C GLN A 110 -0.69 1.91 -36.04
N ALA A 111 -0.97 2.66 -34.96
CA ALA A 111 -0.23 2.52 -33.71
C ALA A 111 -0.62 1.21 -32.99
N LEU A 112 -1.91 0.89 -32.98
CA LEU A 112 -2.46 -0.35 -32.44
C LEU A 112 -1.89 -1.57 -33.15
N HIS A 113 -1.77 -1.53 -34.49
CA HIS A 113 -1.16 -2.61 -35.26
C HIS A 113 0.32 -2.85 -34.86
N ARG A 114 1.09 -1.80 -34.55
CA ARG A 114 2.46 -1.96 -34.06
C ARG A 114 2.49 -2.61 -32.69
N LEU A 115 1.65 -2.14 -31.76
CA LEU A 115 1.52 -2.73 -30.44
C LEU A 115 1.12 -4.21 -30.53
N LYS A 116 0.11 -4.54 -31.35
CA LYS A 116 -0.35 -5.93 -31.56
C LYS A 116 0.77 -6.86 -32.03
N ARG A 117 1.66 -6.41 -32.94
CA ARG A 117 2.83 -7.21 -33.35
C ARG A 117 3.78 -7.48 -32.19
N GLN A 118 4.03 -6.48 -31.34
CA GLN A 118 4.84 -6.67 -30.13
C GLN A 118 4.19 -7.69 -29.18
N LEU A 119 2.89 -7.56 -28.92
CA LEU A 119 2.17 -8.46 -28.01
C LEU A 119 2.15 -9.91 -28.52
N ILE A 120 1.97 -10.10 -29.84
CA ILE A 120 2.06 -11.43 -30.46
C ILE A 120 3.45 -12.02 -30.29
N HIS A 121 4.49 -11.23 -30.57
CA HIS A 121 5.88 -11.69 -30.41
C HIS A 121 6.18 -12.04 -28.96
N ASN A 122 5.81 -11.18 -28.00
CA ASN A 122 5.93 -11.46 -26.57
C ASN A 122 5.26 -12.80 -26.20
N SER A 123 4.02 -13.02 -26.64
CA SER A 123 3.30 -14.26 -26.39
C SER A 123 3.96 -15.50 -27.03
N GLN A 124 4.61 -15.35 -28.19
CA GLN A 124 5.33 -16.44 -28.87
C GLN A 124 6.63 -16.80 -28.16
N GLU A 125 7.33 -15.82 -27.62
CA GLU A 125 8.60 -15.98 -26.90
C GLU A 125 8.42 -16.25 -25.40
N GLY A 126 7.18 -16.43 -24.92
CA GLY A 126 6.91 -16.62 -23.49
C GLY A 126 7.22 -15.40 -22.61
N VAL A 127 7.35 -14.21 -23.21
CA VAL A 127 7.72 -12.97 -22.52
C VAL A 127 6.47 -12.25 -22.02
N THR A 128 6.47 -11.88 -20.73
CA THR A 128 5.44 -11.01 -20.15
C THR A 128 6.10 -9.80 -19.50
N VAL A 129 5.60 -8.60 -19.76
CA VAL A 129 6.12 -7.36 -19.18
C VAL A 129 5.04 -6.71 -18.34
N LYS A 130 5.26 -6.67 -17.03
CA LYS A 130 4.35 -6.01 -16.08
C LYS A 130 4.96 -4.68 -15.68
N GLY A 131 4.19 -3.60 -15.76
CA GLY A 131 4.68 -2.26 -15.43
C GLY A 131 3.62 -1.42 -14.73
N VAL A 132 4.10 -0.54 -13.86
CA VAL A 132 3.30 0.53 -13.26
C VAL A 132 4.11 1.83 -13.27
N THR A 133 3.53 2.86 -13.88
CA THR A 133 4.09 4.21 -13.84
C THR A 133 3.65 4.91 -12.56
N LEU A 134 4.63 5.46 -11.84
CA LEU A 134 4.46 6.10 -10.54
C LEU A 134 4.40 7.63 -10.68
N GLU A 135 5.19 8.20 -11.60
CA GLU A 135 5.25 9.64 -11.85
C GLU A 135 5.29 9.97 -13.34
N HIS A 136 4.61 11.05 -13.70
CA HIS A 136 4.67 11.72 -14.99
C HIS A 136 5.09 13.18 -14.82
N HIS A 137 5.98 13.64 -15.69
CA HIS A 137 6.43 15.03 -15.72
C HIS A 137 6.20 15.65 -17.11
N PRO A 138 4.92 15.80 -17.54
CA PRO A 138 4.60 16.15 -18.91
C PRO A 138 4.72 17.65 -19.18
N ARG A 139 4.97 17.96 -20.46
CA ARG A 139 4.78 19.29 -21.05
C ARG A 139 4.23 19.20 -22.47
N ILE A 140 3.46 20.20 -22.88
CA ILE A 140 2.96 20.30 -24.26
C ILE A 140 4.03 21.00 -25.10
N GLU A 141 4.66 20.27 -26.02
CA GLU A 141 5.63 20.86 -26.96
C GLU A 141 4.94 21.52 -28.15
N PHE A 142 3.84 20.95 -28.61
CA PHE A 142 3.08 21.45 -29.76
C PHE A 142 1.60 21.16 -29.62
N TYR A 143 0.77 22.13 -30.01
CA TYR A 143 -0.67 21.96 -30.15
C TYR A 143 -1.14 22.61 -31.47
N SER A 144 -1.73 21.80 -32.36
CA SER A 144 -2.11 22.25 -33.71
C SER A 144 -3.20 23.33 -33.67
N ALA A 145 -3.21 24.21 -34.67
CA ALA A 145 -4.17 25.32 -34.74
C ALA A 145 -5.65 24.84 -34.72
N ASP A 146 -5.93 23.72 -35.38
CA ASP A 146 -7.25 23.07 -35.42
C ASP A 146 -7.62 22.30 -34.14
N GLY A 147 -6.71 22.20 -33.18
CA GLY A 147 -6.91 21.48 -31.92
C GLY A 147 -6.98 19.95 -32.05
N LYS A 148 -6.53 19.37 -33.18
CA LYS A 148 -6.62 17.93 -33.44
C LYS A 148 -5.36 17.13 -33.15
N ILE A 149 -4.21 17.78 -32.99
CA ILE A 149 -2.92 17.13 -32.77
C ILE A 149 -2.21 17.79 -31.61
N VAL A 150 -1.79 16.98 -30.64
CA VAL A 150 -0.93 17.45 -29.54
C VAL A 150 0.32 16.58 -29.44
N VAL A 151 1.44 17.23 -29.17
CA VAL A 151 2.71 16.56 -28.84
C VAL A 151 3.02 16.81 -27.38
N ILE A 152 3.02 15.75 -26.59
CA ILE A 152 3.41 15.76 -25.19
C ILE A 152 4.82 15.20 -25.09
N ARG A 153 5.70 15.87 -24.35
CA ARG A 153 6.94 15.27 -23.88
C ARG A 153 6.79 15.00 -22.40
N ASP A 154 6.94 13.75 -22.00
CA ASP A 154 7.12 13.36 -20.61
C ASP A 154 8.61 13.21 -20.38
N ASP A 155 9.15 14.18 -19.66
CA ASP A 155 10.58 14.36 -19.53
C ASP A 155 11.17 13.42 -18.46
N ARG A 156 10.38 13.04 -17.44
CA ARG A 156 10.81 12.17 -16.35
C ARG A 156 9.69 11.20 -15.97
N LEU A 157 9.44 10.22 -16.83
CA LEU A 157 8.50 9.14 -16.52
C LEU A 157 9.20 8.13 -15.61
N VAL A 158 8.70 7.98 -14.38
CA VAL A 158 9.23 6.99 -13.42
C VAL A 158 8.30 5.79 -13.39
N GLN A 159 8.81 4.63 -13.80
CA GLN A 159 8.05 3.38 -13.85
C GLN A 159 8.79 2.26 -13.14
N TYR A 160 8.06 1.40 -12.45
CA TYR A 160 8.58 0.10 -12.04
C TYR A 160 8.14 -0.97 -13.03
N ARG A 161 9.06 -1.85 -13.41
CA ARG A 161 8.85 -2.84 -14.46
C ARG A 161 9.46 -4.19 -14.08
N GLU A 162 8.71 -5.25 -14.38
CA GLU A 162 9.12 -6.63 -14.24
C GLU A 162 9.00 -7.31 -15.60
N THR A 163 10.03 -8.05 -15.98
CA THR A 163 10.05 -8.87 -17.19
C THR A 163 10.12 -10.32 -16.80
N PHE A 164 9.20 -11.13 -17.33
CA PHE A 164 9.11 -12.56 -17.12
C PHE A 164 9.40 -13.29 -18.42
N LEU A 165 10.07 -14.44 -18.34
CA LEU A 165 10.24 -15.40 -19.42
C LEU A 165 9.71 -16.75 -18.92
N ASP A 166 8.69 -17.29 -19.58
CA ASP A 166 8.03 -18.54 -19.19
C ASP A 166 7.64 -18.55 -17.69
N ASP A 167 7.01 -17.44 -17.26
CA ASP A 167 6.62 -17.16 -15.87
C ASP A 167 7.75 -17.02 -14.84
N ALA A 168 9.01 -17.21 -15.23
CA ALA A 168 10.17 -16.92 -14.39
C ALA A 168 10.54 -15.44 -14.45
N LEU A 169 10.72 -14.79 -13.30
CA LEU A 169 11.16 -13.40 -13.22
C LEU A 169 12.59 -13.28 -13.75
N LEU A 170 12.78 -12.50 -14.82
CA LEU A 170 14.08 -12.25 -15.44
C LEU A 170 14.72 -10.97 -14.90
N THR A 171 13.97 -9.87 -14.86
CA THR A 171 14.42 -8.59 -14.30
C THR A 171 13.28 -7.87 -13.58
N ALA A 172 13.63 -7.09 -12.58
CA ALA A 172 12.74 -6.19 -11.85
C ALA A 172 13.51 -4.89 -11.55
N ASP A 173 13.04 -3.76 -12.06
CA ASP A 173 13.76 -2.48 -11.99
C ASP A 173 12.83 -1.27 -11.97
N THR A 174 13.28 -0.19 -11.30
CA THR A 174 12.66 1.13 -11.42
C THR A 174 13.43 1.96 -12.44
N ASP A 175 12.77 2.26 -13.55
CA ASP A 175 13.30 3.01 -14.68
C ASP A 175 12.84 4.47 -14.61
N THR A 176 13.75 5.41 -14.90
CA THR A 176 13.40 6.81 -15.21
C THR A 176 13.71 7.08 -16.67
N LEU A 177 12.68 7.32 -17.48
CA LEU A 177 12.77 7.44 -18.94
C LEU A 177 12.07 8.70 -19.44
N SER A 178 12.50 9.21 -20.60
CA SER A 178 11.80 10.29 -21.27
C SER A 178 11.08 9.78 -22.51
N TYR A 179 9.84 10.22 -22.70
CA TYR A 179 9.03 9.85 -23.85
C TYR A 179 8.46 11.07 -24.55
N LYS A 180 8.31 10.96 -25.87
CA LYS A 180 7.52 11.87 -26.68
C LYS A 180 6.30 11.13 -27.22
N PHE A 181 5.13 11.71 -26.97
CA PHE A 181 3.84 11.20 -27.39
C PHE A 181 3.25 12.14 -28.41
N ILE A 182 2.81 11.58 -29.55
CA ILE A 182 1.98 12.28 -30.51
C ILE A 182 0.58 11.74 -30.33
N LEU A 183 -0.38 12.60 -30.02
CA LEU A 183 -1.79 12.23 -29.85
C LEU A 183 -2.64 12.92 -30.91
N LEU A 184 -3.67 12.20 -31.37
CA LEU A 184 -4.69 12.70 -32.30
C LEU A 184 -6.06 12.68 -31.62
N LEU A 185 -6.83 13.75 -31.81
CA LEU A 185 -8.22 13.81 -31.36
C LEU A 185 -9.12 13.18 -32.43
N GLN A 186 -9.65 12.00 -32.15
CA GLN A 186 -10.56 11.24 -33.02
C GLN A 186 -11.83 10.90 -32.25
N ASP A 187 -13.00 11.19 -32.82
CA ASP A 187 -14.30 10.87 -32.22
C ASP A 187 -14.44 11.40 -30.78
N GLY A 188 -13.90 12.61 -30.53
CA GLY A 188 -13.90 13.24 -29.21
C GLY A 188 -12.90 12.65 -28.19
N ASN A 189 -12.06 11.69 -28.60
CA ASN A 189 -11.10 11.01 -27.74
C ASN A 189 -9.66 11.25 -28.22
N TRP A 190 -8.77 11.61 -27.28
CA TRP A 190 -7.34 11.65 -27.55
C TRP A 190 -6.78 10.24 -27.63
N ARG A 191 -6.19 9.89 -28.78
CA ARG A 191 -5.58 8.58 -29.04
C ARG A 191 -4.08 8.73 -29.33
N ILE A 192 -3.28 7.83 -28.80
CA ILE A 192 -1.84 7.79 -29.09
C ILE A 192 -1.63 7.35 -30.55
N ARG A 193 -0.97 8.23 -31.31
CA ARG A 193 -0.52 7.99 -32.68
C ARG A 193 0.90 7.43 -32.71
N GLN A 194 1.76 7.92 -31.83
CA GLN A 194 3.15 7.48 -31.76
C GLN A 194 3.71 7.68 -30.35
N VAL A 195 4.49 6.71 -29.89
CA VAL A 195 5.32 6.78 -28.70
C VAL A 195 6.77 6.73 -29.17
N ILE A 196 7.59 7.66 -28.70
CA ILE A 196 9.02 7.72 -29.02
C ILE A 196 9.77 7.74 -27.69
N LYS A 197 10.54 6.68 -27.41
CA LYS A 197 11.51 6.70 -26.31
C LYS A 197 12.63 7.67 -26.67
N THR A 198 12.94 8.59 -25.78
CA THR A 198 13.98 9.60 -25.95
C THR A 198 15.00 9.50 -24.82
N THR A 199 16.22 9.97 -25.06
CA THR A 199 17.22 10.08 -24.00
C THR A 199 16.94 11.32 -23.15
N TRP A 200 16.78 11.11 -21.85
CA TRP A 200 16.87 12.18 -20.87
C TRP A 200 18.30 12.73 -20.88
N GLY A 201 18.45 14.06 -20.87
CA GLY A 201 19.76 14.64 -20.55
C GLY A 201 20.04 14.37 -19.08
N LYS A 202 21.20 13.80 -18.73
CA LYS A 202 21.60 13.55 -17.34
C LYS A 202 21.21 14.76 -16.47
N THR A 203 20.30 14.59 -15.52
CA THR A 203 20.15 15.52 -14.40
C THR A 203 20.85 14.98 -13.18
N GLU A 204 21.37 15.94 -12.44
CA GLU A 204 22.30 15.89 -11.34
C GLU A 204 21.93 14.89 -10.25
N ASN A 205 22.99 14.33 -9.67
CA ASN A 205 22.97 13.44 -8.52
C ASN A 205 21.93 13.92 -7.50
N ALA A 206 21.00 13.02 -7.16
CA ALA A 206 20.24 13.17 -5.94
C ALA A 206 21.24 13.38 -4.81
N SER A 207 21.11 14.51 -4.11
CA SER A 207 21.87 14.79 -2.89
C SER A 207 21.75 13.59 -1.96
N GLU A 208 22.88 13.06 -1.54
CA GLU A 208 22.93 12.01 -0.52
C GLU A 208 22.12 12.48 0.70
N PRO A 209 21.21 11.64 1.24
CA PRO A 209 20.49 11.98 2.44
C PRO A 209 21.48 12.25 3.58
N ALA A 210 21.17 13.22 4.44
CA ALA A 210 22.02 13.58 5.55
C ALA A 210 22.01 12.45 6.61
N ILE A 211 22.91 11.48 6.47
CA ILE A 211 23.07 10.30 7.36
C ILE A 211 23.41 10.70 8.82
N ILE A 212 23.74 11.96 9.10
CA ILE A 212 24.43 12.37 10.33
C ILE A 212 23.49 12.65 11.53
N LYS A 213 22.15 12.67 11.38
CA LYS A 213 21.22 12.88 12.52
C LYS A 213 20.57 11.60 13.09
N THR A 214 20.59 10.49 12.38
CA THR A 214 19.79 9.30 12.73
C THR A 214 20.26 8.63 14.02
N ALA A 215 21.56 8.44 14.21
CA ALA A 215 22.08 7.66 15.35
C ALA A 215 21.77 8.31 16.72
N ALA A 216 21.86 9.64 16.82
CA ALA A 216 21.51 10.36 18.03
C ALA A 216 20.01 10.21 18.35
N LEU A 217 19.17 10.31 17.32
CA LEU A 217 17.72 10.21 17.45
C LEU A 217 17.26 8.78 17.82
N THR A 218 17.94 7.74 17.34
CA THR A 218 17.53 6.35 17.57
C THR A 218 18.04 5.76 18.87
N ASN A 219 19.21 6.17 19.36
CA ASN A 219 19.83 5.54 20.55
C ASN A 219 19.06 5.80 21.85
N GLU A 220 18.30 6.88 21.90
CA GLU A 220 17.52 7.30 23.08
C GLU A 220 16.13 6.67 23.13
N ILE A 221 15.70 5.93 22.11
CA ILE A 221 14.35 5.35 22.03
C ILE A 221 14.12 4.38 23.19
N ARG A 222 13.16 4.72 24.04
CA ARG A 222 12.66 3.89 25.14
C ARG A 222 11.16 4.06 25.22
N GLY A 223 10.40 2.98 25.03
CA GLY A 223 8.96 3.04 25.24
C GLY A 223 8.21 1.84 24.73
N PHE A 224 7.07 2.05 24.05
CA PHE A 224 6.09 1.00 23.80
C PHE A 224 5.54 0.99 22.38
N ASN A 225 5.16 -0.21 21.94
CA ASN A 225 4.19 -0.39 20.86
C ASN A 225 2.80 -0.19 21.46
N TYR A 226 2.11 0.84 21.00
CA TYR A 226 0.97 1.39 21.72
C TYR A 226 -0.37 1.04 21.08
N TYR A 227 -1.27 0.53 21.93
CA TYR A 227 -2.70 0.49 21.72
C TYR A 227 -3.40 0.87 23.03
N PRO A 228 -4.50 1.63 23.00
CA PRO A 228 -5.33 1.84 24.18
C PRO A 228 -5.94 0.51 24.62
N ARG A 229 -6.12 0.33 25.94
CA ARG A 229 -6.63 -0.91 26.55
C ARG A 229 -7.92 -1.43 25.89
N GLU A 230 -8.89 -0.54 25.71
CA GLU A 230 -10.24 -0.90 25.26
C GLU A 230 -10.37 -1.02 23.73
N SER A 231 -9.37 -0.56 22.97
CA SER A 231 -9.43 -0.47 21.50
C SER A 231 -8.21 -1.07 20.82
N ALA A 232 -7.69 -2.17 21.39
CA ALA A 232 -6.56 -2.92 20.84
C ALA A 232 -6.78 -3.30 19.36
N TRP A 233 -5.81 -2.95 18.51
CA TRP A 233 -5.86 -3.07 17.04
C TRP A 233 -7.03 -2.35 16.35
N LYS A 234 -7.70 -1.40 17.02
CA LYS A 234 -8.85 -0.63 16.52
C LYS A 234 -8.89 0.81 17.07
N ILE A 235 -7.74 1.47 17.09
CA ILE A 235 -7.61 2.84 17.61
C ILE A 235 -8.49 3.82 16.83
N PHE A 236 -8.38 3.77 15.49
CA PHE A 236 -9.01 4.73 14.59
C PHE A 236 -10.43 4.31 14.20
N GLY A 237 -11.23 5.29 13.78
CA GLY A 237 -12.62 5.11 13.39
C GLY A 237 -13.63 5.59 14.44
N PRO A 238 -14.89 5.14 14.38
CA PRO A 238 -15.97 5.69 15.20
C PRO A 238 -15.81 5.53 16.72
N GLY A 239 -14.97 4.60 17.17
CA GLY A 239 -14.69 4.34 18.59
C GLY A 239 -13.43 5.01 19.12
N PHE A 240 -12.82 5.92 18.34
CA PHE A 240 -11.66 6.69 18.80
C PHE A 240 -12.04 7.59 19.97
N ASP A 241 -11.29 7.48 21.06
CA ASP A 241 -11.44 8.30 22.27
C ASP A 241 -10.06 8.88 22.66
N PRO A 242 -9.87 10.21 22.61
CA PRO A 242 -8.60 10.84 22.95
C PRO A 242 -8.31 10.87 24.45
N ASP A 243 -9.31 10.76 25.33
CA ASP A 243 -9.13 10.96 26.77
C ASP A 243 -8.29 9.84 27.42
N PRO A 244 -8.56 8.54 27.15
CA PRO A 244 -7.68 7.46 27.58
C PRO A 244 -6.28 7.59 26.99
N ILE A 245 -6.16 8.00 25.72
CA ILE A 245 -4.87 8.17 25.04
C ILE A 245 -4.02 9.23 25.74
N SER A 246 -4.63 10.35 26.12
CA SER A 246 -3.95 11.43 26.84
C SER A 246 -3.44 10.97 28.20
N THR A 247 -4.29 10.26 28.96
CA THR A 247 -3.92 9.67 30.25
C THR A 247 -2.77 8.66 30.10
N ASP A 248 -2.85 7.82 29.08
CA ASP A 248 -1.83 6.80 28.80
C ASP A 248 -0.49 7.44 28.43
N PHE A 249 -0.49 8.53 27.66
CA PHE A 249 0.73 9.21 27.24
C PHE A 249 1.40 9.97 28.39
N ASP A 250 0.61 10.60 29.28
CA ASP A 250 1.12 11.18 30.52
C ASP A 250 1.77 10.10 31.41
N ASN A 251 1.12 8.94 31.56
CA ASN A 251 1.67 7.81 32.31
C ASN A 251 2.99 7.31 31.69
N ILE A 252 3.05 7.11 30.37
CA ILE A 252 4.26 6.69 29.66
C ILE A 252 5.41 7.67 29.92
N SER A 253 5.16 8.97 29.77
CA SER A 253 6.16 10.03 29.97
C SER A 253 6.62 10.10 31.43
N SER A 254 5.68 10.04 32.38
CA SER A 254 5.94 10.04 33.83
C SER A 254 6.76 8.84 34.30
N MET A 255 6.67 7.71 33.61
CA MET A 255 7.51 6.52 33.85
C MET A 255 8.93 6.63 33.27
N GLY A 256 9.25 7.72 32.57
CA GLY A 256 10.56 7.99 31.99
C GLY A 256 10.76 7.39 30.58
N PHE A 257 9.68 7.00 29.91
CA PHE A 257 9.72 6.60 28.50
C PHE A 257 9.45 7.81 27.61
N ASN A 258 9.97 7.79 26.38
CA ASN A 258 9.96 8.95 25.48
C ASN A 258 9.38 8.65 24.09
N THR A 259 9.06 7.39 23.79
CA THR A 259 8.67 6.99 22.43
C THR A 259 7.48 6.04 22.43
N ILE A 260 6.56 6.26 21.50
CA ILE A 260 5.51 5.32 21.15
C ILE A 260 5.60 4.93 19.67
N ARG A 261 5.27 3.67 19.37
CA ARG A 261 5.03 3.21 17.99
C ARG A 261 3.55 3.02 17.76
N VAL A 262 3.04 3.66 16.71
CA VAL A 262 1.63 3.70 16.32
C VAL A 262 1.46 3.03 14.96
N PHE A 263 0.37 2.30 14.78
CA PHE A 263 0.12 1.48 13.61
C PHE A 263 -1.04 2.04 12.80
N VAL A 264 -0.82 2.34 11.51
CA VAL A 264 -1.83 2.89 10.61
C VAL A 264 -2.44 1.75 9.77
N PRO A 265 -3.68 1.30 10.03
CA PRO A 265 -4.29 0.20 9.31
C PRO A 265 -4.60 0.59 7.87
N TYR A 266 -3.93 -0.05 6.91
CA TYR A 266 -4.02 0.33 5.49
C TYR A 266 -5.46 0.37 4.98
N GLN A 267 -6.28 -0.62 5.31
CA GLN A 267 -7.65 -0.71 4.79
C GLN A 267 -8.56 0.40 5.32
N GLU A 268 -8.40 0.82 6.58
CA GLU A 268 -9.27 1.82 7.22
C GLU A 268 -8.95 3.23 6.71
N PHE A 269 -7.67 3.50 6.44
CA PHE A 269 -7.20 4.79 5.90
C PHE A 269 -7.43 4.95 4.39
N ASN A 270 -7.83 3.90 3.67
CA ASN A 270 -8.11 3.93 2.23
C ASN A 270 -9.58 3.67 1.86
N GLN A 271 -10.47 3.50 2.84
CA GLN A 271 -11.91 3.38 2.62
C GLN A 271 -12.58 4.75 2.50
N ALA A 272 -13.58 4.85 1.62
CA ALA A 272 -14.33 6.08 1.42
C ALA A 272 -15.06 6.51 2.70
N GLY A 273 -14.85 7.74 3.15
CA GLY A 273 -15.44 8.30 4.37
C GLY A 273 -14.61 8.08 5.64
N THR A 274 -13.90 6.96 5.79
CA THR A 274 -13.05 6.69 6.96
C THR A 274 -11.64 7.26 6.83
N SER A 275 -11.15 7.44 5.60
CA SER A 275 -9.82 8.01 5.33
C SER A 275 -9.63 9.38 5.98
N ALA A 276 -10.55 10.34 5.75
CA ALA A 276 -10.43 11.68 6.32
C ALA A 276 -10.56 11.69 7.85
N LEU A 277 -11.46 10.87 8.40
CA LEU A 277 -11.64 10.73 9.85
C LEU A 277 -10.38 10.16 10.50
N GLY A 278 -9.82 9.09 9.95
CA GLY A 278 -8.58 8.48 10.44
C GLY A 278 -7.40 9.45 10.42
N MET A 279 -7.26 10.27 9.37
CA MET A 279 -6.23 11.32 9.30
C MET A 279 -6.38 12.37 10.41
N MET A 280 -7.61 12.81 10.70
CA MET A 280 -7.87 13.76 11.78
C MET A 280 -7.58 13.16 13.17
N GLN A 281 -7.94 11.90 13.39
CA GLN A 281 -7.69 11.20 14.65
C GLN A 281 -6.22 10.89 14.85
N LEU A 282 -5.50 10.55 13.77
CA LEU A 282 -4.04 10.40 13.79
C LEU A 282 -3.36 11.72 14.14
N GLN A 283 -3.80 12.84 13.55
CA GLN A 283 -3.31 14.16 13.94
C GLN A 283 -3.54 14.43 15.44
N GLN A 284 -4.75 14.18 15.93
CA GLN A 284 -5.07 14.39 17.34
C GLN A 284 -4.21 13.53 18.28
N MET A 285 -3.95 12.26 17.94
CA MET A 285 -3.03 11.42 18.70
C MET A 285 -1.59 11.96 18.68
N MET A 286 -1.14 12.48 17.53
CA MET A 286 0.19 13.09 17.41
C MET A 286 0.30 14.38 18.23
N ASP A 287 -0.76 15.20 18.28
CA ASP A 287 -0.83 16.40 19.11
C ASP A 287 -0.71 16.03 20.60
N ILE A 288 -1.49 15.04 21.06
CA ILE A 288 -1.43 14.53 22.44
C ILE A 288 -0.03 13.99 22.77
N ALA A 289 0.62 13.29 21.85
CA ALA A 289 2.00 12.83 22.04
C ALA A 289 2.97 14.01 22.22
N SER A 290 2.82 15.06 21.41
CA SER A 290 3.63 16.27 21.52
C SER A 290 3.42 17.00 22.85
N GLU A 291 2.18 17.05 23.35
CA GLU A 291 1.85 17.68 24.64
C GLU A 291 2.46 16.94 25.84
N ASN A 292 2.76 15.65 25.68
CA ASN A 292 3.35 14.78 26.71
C ASN A 292 4.85 14.52 26.50
N ASP A 293 5.51 15.32 25.66
CA ASP A 293 6.94 15.18 25.29
C ASP A 293 7.31 13.80 24.72
N LEU A 294 6.34 13.12 24.10
CA LEU A 294 6.55 11.83 23.44
C LEU A 294 6.86 12.01 21.95
N ARG A 295 7.77 11.16 21.47
CA ARG A 295 8.07 11.00 20.06
C ARG A 295 7.31 9.80 19.48
N VAL A 296 6.88 9.90 18.23
CA VAL A 296 6.02 8.90 17.59
C VAL A 296 6.68 8.28 16.38
N MET A 297 6.85 6.96 16.39
CA MET A 297 7.19 6.18 15.20
C MET A 297 5.91 5.68 14.52
N ILE A 298 5.70 6.05 13.27
CA ILE A 298 4.48 5.70 12.52
C ILE A 298 4.74 4.51 11.60
N THR A 299 4.01 3.41 11.82
CA THR A 299 3.97 2.26 10.91
C THR A 299 2.95 2.49 9.81
N LEU A 300 3.42 2.66 8.57
CA LEU A 300 2.61 3.13 7.44
C LEU A 300 1.61 2.09 6.90
N PHE A 301 1.99 0.80 6.90
CA PHE A 301 1.23 -0.25 6.21
C PHE A 301 0.79 -1.40 7.15
N ASP A 302 0.13 -1.06 8.25
CA ASP A 302 -0.38 -2.10 9.15
C ASP A 302 -1.51 -2.92 8.48
N PHE A 303 -1.49 -4.24 8.73
CA PHE A 303 -2.34 -5.26 8.08
C PHE A 303 -2.36 -5.27 6.55
N TYR A 304 -1.42 -4.61 5.87
CA TYR A 304 -1.28 -4.73 4.43
C TYR A 304 -0.63 -6.07 4.07
N GLY A 305 -1.07 -6.72 3.00
CA GLY A 305 -0.54 -8.03 2.61
C GLY A 305 -0.72 -8.37 1.13
N ASN A 306 -0.94 -7.36 0.29
CA ASN A 306 -1.09 -7.51 -1.16
C ASN A 306 0.11 -6.89 -1.88
N TYR A 307 1.13 -7.66 -2.21
CA TYR A 307 2.36 -7.10 -2.80
C TYR A 307 2.32 -7.00 -4.33
N ASP A 308 1.19 -7.34 -4.95
CA ASP A 308 1.05 -7.33 -6.41
C ASP A 308 1.30 -5.94 -6.99
N GLN A 309 2.07 -5.88 -8.08
CA GLN A 309 2.43 -4.64 -8.78
C GLN A 309 1.21 -3.76 -9.14
N GLY A 310 0.04 -4.38 -9.36
CA GLY A 310 -1.20 -3.68 -9.63
C GLY A 310 -1.66 -2.75 -8.50
N ASP A 311 -1.22 -3.01 -7.26
CA ASP A 311 -1.61 -2.28 -6.06
C ASP A 311 -0.55 -1.25 -5.60
N TRP A 312 0.63 -1.25 -6.21
CA TRP A 312 1.72 -0.36 -5.82
C TRP A 312 1.35 1.12 -5.92
N LEU A 313 0.53 1.48 -6.90
CA LEU A 313 0.08 2.85 -7.02
C LEU A 313 -0.86 3.24 -5.87
N ALA A 314 -1.66 2.31 -5.35
CA ALA A 314 -2.48 2.53 -4.16
C ALA A 314 -1.60 2.78 -2.94
N THR A 315 -0.57 1.95 -2.74
CA THR A 315 0.35 2.10 -1.61
C THR A 315 1.15 3.39 -1.68
N HIS A 316 1.57 3.81 -2.88
CA HIS A 316 2.24 5.11 -3.05
C HIS A 316 1.34 6.27 -2.67
N ARG A 317 0.08 6.29 -3.12
CA ARG A 317 -0.86 7.36 -2.74
C ARG A 317 -1.15 7.37 -1.24
N HIS A 318 -1.30 6.19 -0.63
CA HIS A 318 -1.47 6.05 0.81
C HIS A 318 -0.30 6.62 1.60
N ALA A 319 0.92 6.15 1.34
CA ALA A 319 2.11 6.63 2.03
C ALA A 319 2.37 8.12 1.75
N GLU A 320 2.21 8.58 0.51
CA GLU A 320 2.40 9.99 0.17
C GLU A 320 1.49 10.90 0.99
N HIS A 321 0.21 10.55 1.08
CA HIS A 321 -0.76 11.36 1.82
C HIS A 321 -0.41 11.42 3.31
N LEU A 322 -0.04 10.29 3.93
CA LEU A 322 0.37 10.25 5.34
C LEU A 322 1.65 11.03 5.59
N VAL A 323 2.68 10.77 4.79
CA VAL A 323 4.01 11.38 4.94
C VAL A 323 3.93 12.88 4.74
N LYS A 324 3.31 13.36 3.65
CA LYS A 324 3.17 14.80 3.41
C LYS A 324 2.31 15.51 4.46
N PHE A 325 1.38 14.79 5.10
CA PHE A 325 0.52 15.37 6.13
C PHE A 325 1.21 15.51 7.48
N LEU A 326 2.06 14.55 7.89
CA LEU A 326 2.68 14.54 9.23
C LEU A 326 4.17 14.93 9.27
N LYS A 327 4.86 15.04 8.12
CA LYS A 327 6.32 15.27 8.09
C LYS A 327 6.80 16.50 8.89
N ASP A 328 5.96 17.50 9.07
CA ASP A 328 6.31 18.74 9.81
C ASP A 328 5.81 18.68 11.28
N HIS A 329 5.24 17.55 11.71
CA HIS A 329 4.67 17.39 13.04
C HIS A 329 5.78 17.28 14.10
N PRO A 330 5.76 18.09 15.18
CA PRO A 330 6.83 18.11 16.17
C PRO A 330 7.07 16.76 16.84
N ALA A 331 6.03 15.97 17.11
CA ALA A 331 6.17 14.64 17.71
C ALA A 331 6.71 13.54 16.76
N LEU A 332 6.74 13.73 15.44
CA LEU A 332 7.13 12.66 14.51
C LEU A 332 8.60 12.26 14.71
N LEU A 333 8.86 10.99 15.02
CA LEU A 333 10.21 10.47 15.21
C LEU A 333 10.78 9.89 13.92
N ALA A 334 10.03 8.97 13.31
CA ALA A 334 10.51 8.10 12.26
C ALA A 334 9.34 7.43 11.54
N TRP A 335 9.61 6.98 10.33
CA TRP A 335 8.70 6.18 9.51
C TRP A 335 9.10 4.71 9.58
N ASP A 336 8.21 3.85 10.05
CA ASP A 336 8.31 2.41 9.86
C ASP A 336 7.44 2.03 8.66
N ILE A 337 8.03 1.40 7.63
CA ILE A 337 7.26 1.04 6.44
C ILE A 337 6.17 0.04 6.80
N LYS A 338 6.52 -1.08 7.44
CA LYS A 338 5.56 -2.16 7.67
C LYS A 338 6.00 -3.04 8.83
N ASN A 339 4.99 -3.47 9.59
CA ASN A 339 5.12 -4.52 10.59
C ASN A 339 5.29 -5.91 9.96
N GLU A 340 6.36 -6.59 10.33
CA GLU A 340 6.67 -8.01 10.08
C GLU A 340 6.49 -8.47 8.62
N PRO A 341 7.07 -7.78 7.62
CA PRO A 341 6.93 -8.17 6.21
C PRO A 341 7.57 -9.54 5.91
N ASP A 342 8.57 -9.97 6.68
CA ASP A 342 9.20 -11.29 6.51
C ASP A 342 8.27 -12.47 6.79
N LEU A 343 7.23 -12.27 7.62
CA LEU A 343 6.20 -13.30 7.84
C LEU A 343 5.37 -13.58 6.58
N ASP A 344 5.33 -12.64 5.62
CA ASP A 344 4.61 -12.81 4.36
C ASP A 344 5.41 -13.59 3.31
N PHE A 345 6.73 -13.76 3.48
CA PHE A 345 7.62 -14.37 2.48
C PHE A 345 7.14 -15.75 2.00
N LYS A 346 6.68 -16.59 2.94
CA LYS A 346 6.22 -17.95 2.61
C LYS A 346 5.01 -17.96 1.67
N ASN A 347 4.09 -17.02 1.85
CA ASN A 347 2.80 -17.03 1.13
C ASN A 347 2.78 -16.06 -0.06
N ARG A 348 3.67 -15.07 -0.07
CA ARG A 348 3.70 -13.98 -1.06
C ARG A 348 4.96 -13.97 -1.94
N GLY A 349 5.96 -14.76 -1.58
CA GLY A 349 7.28 -14.78 -2.20
C GLY A 349 8.17 -13.67 -1.66
N GLN A 350 9.39 -14.04 -1.22
CA GLN A 350 10.35 -13.08 -0.67
C GLN A 350 10.67 -11.95 -1.66
N ASP A 351 10.92 -12.28 -2.92
CA ASP A 351 11.27 -11.29 -3.94
C ASP A 351 10.15 -10.27 -4.16
N ASN A 352 8.89 -10.69 -4.10
CA ASN A 352 7.74 -9.78 -4.26
C ASN A 352 7.66 -8.76 -3.12
N VAL A 353 7.79 -9.24 -1.87
CA VAL A 353 7.77 -8.38 -0.68
C VAL A 353 8.97 -7.44 -0.66
N VAL A 354 10.17 -7.95 -0.94
CA VAL A 354 11.40 -7.16 -0.98
C VAL A 354 11.36 -6.10 -2.08
N SER A 355 10.86 -6.44 -3.27
CA SER A 355 10.71 -5.48 -4.37
C SER A 355 9.75 -4.36 -4.02
N TRP A 356 8.62 -4.67 -3.36
CA TRP A 356 7.68 -3.66 -2.88
C TRP A 356 8.32 -2.71 -1.86
N LEU A 357 9.05 -3.24 -0.88
CA LEU A 357 9.78 -2.44 0.13
C LEU A 357 10.81 -1.52 -0.54
N LYS A 358 11.68 -2.08 -1.40
CA LYS A 358 12.70 -1.31 -2.14
C LYS A 358 12.10 -0.23 -3.02
N ASN A 359 10.88 -0.43 -3.52
CA ASN A 359 10.22 0.57 -4.33
C ASN A 359 9.63 1.72 -3.50
N ILE A 360 8.96 1.44 -2.37
CA ILE A 360 8.28 2.50 -1.60
C ILE A 360 9.23 3.33 -0.73
N ILE A 361 10.32 2.76 -0.21
CA ILE A 361 11.24 3.43 0.71
C ILE A 361 11.87 4.72 0.13
N PRO A 362 12.41 4.72 -1.11
CA PRO A 362 12.96 5.94 -1.71
C PRO A 362 11.93 7.06 -1.85
N TYR A 363 10.65 6.73 -2.02
CA TYR A 363 9.57 7.72 -2.12
C TYR A 363 9.22 8.33 -0.77
N VAL A 364 9.19 7.53 0.30
CA VAL A 364 9.00 8.05 1.67
C VAL A 364 10.10 9.08 1.99
N ARG A 365 11.37 8.73 1.72
CA ARG A 365 12.51 9.66 1.87
C ARG A 365 12.44 10.90 0.97
N LYS A 366 11.87 10.76 -0.23
CA LYS A 366 11.66 11.90 -1.15
C LYS A 366 10.61 12.86 -0.61
N TRP A 367 9.53 12.35 -0.01
CA TRP A 367 8.45 13.17 0.52
C TRP A 367 8.80 13.80 1.88
N ASP A 368 9.61 13.11 2.69
CA ASP A 368 10.15 13.57 3.96
C ASP A 368 11.64 13.21 4.07
N PRO A 369 12.54 14.18 3.78
CA PRO A 369 13.98 13.97 3.87
C PRO A 369 14.53 14.15 5.30
N ASP A 370 13.72 14.60 6.26
CA ASP A 370 14.17 15.01 7.59
C ASP A 370 14.01 13.89 8.63
N HIS A 371 13.04 12.99 8.46
CA HIS A 371 12.79 11.86 9.37
C HIS A 371 13.32 10.53 8.84
N PRO A 372 13.95 9.69 9.70
CA PRO A 372 14.51 8.42 9.28
C PRO A 372 13.44 7.36 9.00
N VAL A 373 13.79 6.41 8.13
CA VAL A 373 12.96 5.28 7.71
C VAL A 373 13.51 3.96 8.24
N THR A 374 12.64 3.05 8.68
CA THR A 374 12.97 1.66 9.08
C THR A 374 11.91 0.67 8.58
N ILE A 375 12.12 -0.61 8.87
CA ILE A 375 11.19 -1.72 8.64
C ILE A 375 11.13 -2.58 9.90
N GLY A 376 9.93 -2.87 10.42
CA GLY A 376 9.77 -3.76 11.57
C GLY A 376 9.88 -5.23 11.24
N TRP A 377 11.09 -5.75 11.12
CA TRP A 377 11.35 -7.17 10.84
C TRP A 377 10.99 -8.07 12.02
N SER A 378 10.32 -9.21 11.78
CA SER A 378 9.90 -10.14 12.84
C SER A 378 11.06 -10.91 13.50
N SER A 379 12.27 -10.80 12.93
CA SER A 379 13.44 -11.56 13.39
C SER A 379 14.78 -10.85 13.15
N PRO A 380 15.81 -11.09 13.99
CA PRO A 380 17.18 -10.61 13.75
C PRO A 380 17.78 -11.10 12.44
N GLU A 381 17.37 -12.29 11.97
CA GLU A 381 17.91 -12.89 10.74
C GLU A 381 17.46 -12.10 9.52
N ALA A 382 16.20 -11.68 9.49
CA ALA A 382 15.62 -10.87 8.41
C ALA A 382 16.09 -9.41 8.43
N ALA A 383 16.42 -8.88 9.61
CA ALA A 383 16.68 -7.46 9.81
C ALA A 383 17.82 -6.86 8.95
N GLY A 384 18.76 -7.70 8.48
CA GLY A 384 19.85 -7.27 7.61
C GLY A 384 19.54 -7.22 6.11
N LEU A 385 18.37 -7.67 5.64
CA LEU A 385 18.09 -7.83 4.20
C LEU A 385 18.14 -6.50 3.42
N LEU A 386 17.63 -5.43 4.02
CA LEU A 386 17.47 -4.11 3.37
C LEU A 386 18.17 -3.00 4.15
N GLU A 387 19.29 -3.34 4.80
CA GLU A 387 20.06 -2.36 5.59
C GLU A 387 20.38 -1.10 4.76
N GLU A 388 20.86 -1.27 3.53
CA GLU A 388 21.25 -0.14 2.66
C GLU A 388 20.08 0.79 2.35
N ASP A 389 18.86 0.27 2.30
CA ASP A 389 17.66 1.00 1.95
C ASP A 389 17.08 1.81 3.14
N VAL A 390 17.34 1.42 4.40
CA VAL A 390 16.79 2.07 5.61
C VAL A 390 17.78 3.00 6.31
N ASP A 391 17.34 3.84 7.24
CA ASP A 391 18.22 4.76 8.02
C ASP A 391 18.73 4.10 9.31
N PHE A 392 17.97 3.16 9.86
CA PHE A 392 18.35 2.29 10.96
C PHE A 392 17.63 0.94 10.81
N VAL A 393 18.16 -0.09 11.47
CA VAL A 393 17.63 -1.46 11.39
C VAL A 393 16.79 -1.76 12.63
N SER A 394 15.51 -2.06 12.42
CA SER A 394 14.61 -2.53 13.47
C SER A 394 14.41 -4.04 13.41
N PHE A 395 14.21 -4.68 14.55
CA PHE A 395 13.85 -6.10 14.61
C PHE A 395 13.01 -6.44 15.84
N HIS A 396 12.24 -7.52 15.76
CA HIS A 396 11.46 -8.08 16.84
C HIS A 396 12.15 -9.30 17.45
N TYR A 397 11.86 -9.58 18.72
CA TYR A 397 12.39 -10.74 19.40
C TYR A 397 11.41 -11.30 20.44
N TYR A 398 10.90 -12.50 20.18
CA TYR A 398 9.99 -13.23 21.08
C TYR A 398 10.53 -14.63 21.46
N ASP A 399 11.80 -14.91 21.17
CA ASP A 399 12.46 -16.18 21.50
C ASP A 399 13.08 -16.13 22.92
N SER A 400 13.85 -17.16 23.29
CA SER A 400 14.43 -17.30 24.63
C SER A 400 15.42 -16.18 24.97
N PRO A 401 15.32 -15.51 26.13
CA PRO A 401 16.32 -14.54 26.59
C PRO A 401 17.76 -15.07 26.61
N ALA A 402 17.95 -16.38 26.82
CA ALA A 402 19.26 -17.02 26.84
C ALA A 402 19.99 -16.92 25.48
N ASP A 403 19.25 -16.88 24.37
CA ASP A 403 19.81 -16.79 23.02
C ASP A 403 19.91 -15.34 22.51
N PHE A 404 19.31 -14.38 23.22
CA PHE A 404 19.15 -13.01 22.76
C PHE A 404 20.49 -12.34 22.48
N GLN A 405 21.43 -12.37 23.44
CA GLN A 405 22.75 -11.75 23.30
C GLN A 405 23.49 -12.26 22.06
N LYS A 406 23.50 -13.58 21.86
CA LYS A 406 24.18 -14.21 20.72
C LYS A 406 23.56 -13.79 19.39
N ARG A 407 22.22 -13.76 19.30
CA ARG A 407 21.51 -13.39 18.07
C ARG A 407 21.65 -11.90 17.78
N TYR A 408 21.53 -11.06 18.79
CA TYR A 408 21.81 -9.62 18.67
C TYR A 408 23.24 -9.35 18.20
N HIS A 409 24.25 -9.98 18.80
CA HIS A 409 25.65 -9.84 18.36
C HIS A 409 25.87 -10.36 16.94
N THR A 410 25.12 -11.38 16.51
CA THR A 410 25.18 -11.87 15.13
C THR A 410 24.61 -10.82 14.17
N LEU A 411 23.49 -10.20 14.50
CA LEU A 411 22.93 -9.09 13.72
C LEU A 411 23.88 -7.89 13.69
N LYS A 412 24.38 -7.45 14.85
CA LYS A 412 25.30 -6.32 15.02
C LYS A 412 26.61 -6.47 14.26
N LYS A 413 27.04 -7.69 13.94
CA LYS A 413 28.23 -7.94 13.09
C LYS A 413 27.96 -7.80 11.60
N ARG A 414 26.70 -7.92 11.17
CA ARG A 414 26.30 -7.83 9.76
C ARG A 414 25.81 -6.43 9.39
N VAL A 415 25.31 -5.69 10.37
CA VAL A 415 24.71 -4.36 10.21
C VAL A 415 25.62 -3.27 10.78
N HIS A 416 25.78 -2.21 10.01
CA HIS A 416 26.59 -1.02 10.24
C HIS A 416 25.76 0.21 10.62
N LYS A 417 24.44 0.16 10.45
CA LYS A 417 23.48 1.21 10.88
C LYS A 417 23.03 1.02 12.34
N PRO A 418 22.48 2.06 13.00
CA PRO A 418 21.89 1.92 14.33
C PRO A 418 20.85 0.80 14.36
N ILE A 419 20.74 0.11 15.50
CA ILE A 419 19.83 -1.04 15.65
C ILE A 419 18.81 -0.73 16.75
N LEU A 420 17.53 -1.00 16.48
CA LEU A 420 16.41 -0.87 17.41
C LEU A 420 15.77 -2.24 17.68
N LEU A 421 15.63 -2.62 18.95
CA LEU A 421 14.74 -3.71 19.35
C LEU A 421 13.30 -3.18 19.37
N GLN A 422 12.60 -3.30 18.25
CA GLN A 422 11.33 -2.61 18.04
C GLN A 422 10.14 -3.34 18.66
N GLU A 423 10.26 -4.64 18.92
CA GLU A 423 9.29 -5.40 19.71
C GLU A 423 9.95 -6.54 20.48
N PHE A 424 9.52 -6.73 21.71
CA PHE A 424 9.78 -7.92 22.53
C PHE A 424 8.78 -7.96 23.67
N GLY A 425 8.50 -9.16 24.19
CA GLY A 425 7.61 -9.32 25.32
C GLY A 425 7.37 -10.77 25.68
N TYR A 426 6.74 -10.99 26.82
CA TYR A 426 6.34 -12.31 27.30
C TYR A 426 4.91 -12.24 27.83
N SER A 427 4.09 -13.23 27.48
CA SER A 427 2.71 -13.33 27.96
C SER A 427 2.66 -13.92 29.37
N SER A 428 2.08 -13.19 30.33
CA SER A 428 1.85 -13.68 31.70
C SER A 428 0.66 -14.66 31.81
N TYR A 429 -0.01 -14.98 30.69
CA TYR A 429 -1.19 -15.84 30.66
C TYR A 429 -0.96 -17.15 31.41
N SER A 430 -1.84 -17.52 32.33
CA SER A 430 -1.73 -18.76 33.12
C SER A 430 -3.04 -19.54 33.09
N GLY A 431 -3.38 -20.08 31.93
CA GLY A 431 -4.64 -20.81 31.76
C GLY A 431 -4.46 -22.15 31.06
N LEU A 432 -5.57 -22.86 30.87
CA LEU A 432 -5.57 -24.19 30.29
C LEU A 432 -4.84 -24.25 28.93
N TRP A 433 -4.96 -23.19 28.13
CA TRP A 433 -4.41 -23.16 26.77
C TRP A 433 -2.89 -23.04 26.69
N ASN A 434 -2.21 -22.76 27.81
CA ASN A 434 -0.76 -22.87 27.92
C ASN A 434 -0.34 -23.75 29.10
N LEU A 435 -1.21 -24.66 29.54
CA LEU A 435 -0.95 -25.59 30.66
C LEU A 435 -0.53 -24.86 31.96
N TYR A 436 -1.09 -23.66 32.21
CA TYR A 436 -0.77 -22.84 33.39
C TYR A 436 0.73 -22.50 33.51
N MET A 437 1.45 -22.47 32.38
CA MET A 437 2.90 -22.28 32.38
C MET A 437 3.33 -20.83 32.52
N GLY A 438 2.48 -19.84 32.22
CA GLY A 438 2.81 -18.43 32.41
C GLY A 438 2.47 -17.92 33.82
N SER A 439 3.05 -16.78 34.17
CA SER A 439 2.72 -15.99 35.36
C SER A 439 3.34 -14.60 35.24
N GLU A 440 2.90 -13.64 36.05
CA GLU A 440 3.54 -12.32 36.12
C GLU A 440 4.98 -12.40 36.63
N GLN A 441 5.26 -13.31 37.57
CA GLN A 441 6.63 -13.57 38.01
C GLN A 441 7.53 -14.03 36.85
N LYS A 442 7.06 -14.97 36.00
CA LYS A 442 7.83 -15.42 34.83
C LYS A 442 8.00 -14.34 33.78
N GLN A 443 6.99 -13.48 33.63
CA GLN A 443 7.11 -12.28 32.81
C GLN A 443 8.20 -11.35 33.38
N GLY A 444 8.20 -11.10 34.69
CA GLY A 444 9.25 -10.35 35.39
C GLY A 444 10.64 -10.95 35.17
N GLU A 445 10.82 -12.25 35.36
CA GLU A 445 12.07 -12.98 35.10
C GLU A 445 12.54 -12.83 33.65
N TYR A 446 11.63 -12.94 32.68
CA TYR A 446 11.92 -12.68 31.26
C TYR A 446 12.46 -11.27 31.02
N TYR A 447 11.77 -10.24 31.55
CA TYR A 447 12.21 -8.85 31.38
C TYR A 447 13.53 -8.59 32.11
N ARG A 448 13.73 -9.14 33.30
CA ARG A 448 15.03 -9.08 34.01
C ARG A 448 16.16 -9.58 33.13
N ASP A 449 15.98 -10.75 32.51
CA ASP A 449 17.03 -11.41 31.74
C ASP A 449 17.28 -10.71 30.39
N MET A 450 16.21 -10.31 29.68
CA MET A 450 16.33 -9.50 28.45
C MET A 450 17.03 -8.16 28.71
N MET A 451 16.63 -7.47 29.78
CA MET A 451 17.15 -6.14 30.11
C MET A 451 18.63 -6.14 30.50
N GLN A 452 19.21 -7.26 30.93
CA GLN A 452 20.65 -7.38 31.14
C GLN A 452 21.42 -7.08 29.85
N THR A 453 21.05 -7.74 28.75
CA THR A 453 21.69 -7.53 27.45
C THR A 453 21.38 -6.14 26.92
N ILE A 454 20.11 -5.74 26.93
CA ILE A 454 19.65 -4.42 26.42
C ILE A 454 20.42 -3.28 27.10
N ARG A 455 20.58 -3.32 28.43
CA ARG A 455 21.33 -2.31 29.19
C ARG A 455 22.83 -2.38 28.90
N SER A 456 23.42 -3.57 28.88
CA SER A 456 24.87 -3.74 28.63
C SER A 456 25.30 -3.24 27.25
N GLU A 457 24.41 -3.34 26.27
CA GLU A 457 24.66 -2.93 24.88
C GLU A 457 24.14 -1.52 24.58
N ASN A 458 23.51 -0.86 25.56
CA ASN A 458 22.75 0.37 25.40
C ASN A 458 21.77 0.33 24.20
N LEU A 459 21.12 -0.82 24.02
CA LEU A 459 20.23 -1.08 22.88
C LEU A 459 18.91 -0.30 23.07
N PRO A 460 18.51 0.57 22.13
CA PRO A 460 17.18 1.16 22.16
C PRO A 460 16.09 0.12 21.97
N PHE A 461 14.93 0.39 22.59
CA PHE A 461 13.84 -0.57 22.59
C PHE A 461 12.44 0.05 22.61
N LEU A 462 11.50 -0.70 22.05
CA LEU A 462 10.06 -0.53 22.23
C LEU A 462 9.48 -1.86 22.70
N SER A 463 8.86 -1.86 23.88
CA SER A 463 8.29 -3.05 24.50
C SER A 463 6.90 -3.32 23.93
N TRP A 464 6.57 -4.59 23.73
CA TRP A 464 5.20 -5.04 23.47
C TRP A 464 4.64 -5.61 24.78
N THR A 465 3.72 -4.94 25.47
CA THR A 465 3.06 -3.65 25.22
C THR A 465 2.75 -2.97 26.57
N LEU A 466 2.06 -1.83 26.60
CA LEU A 466 1.73 -1.14 27.85
C LEU A 466 0.70 -1.92 28.68
N TYR A 467 -0.45 -2.25 28.09
CA TYR A 467 -1.58 -2.88 28.80
C TYR A 467 -1.86 -4.31 28.38
N ASP A 468 -2.45 -5.07 29.30
CA ASP A 468 -3.24 -6.24 28.96
C ASP A 468 -4.51 -5.85 28.20
N PHE A 469 -5.00 -6.76 27.37
CA PHE A 469 -6.17 -6.54 26.52
C PHE A 469 -7.26 -7.58 26.82
N ASP A 470 -8.44 -7.11 27.18
CA ASP A 470 -9.60 -7.97 27.39
C ASP A 470 -10.16 -8.51 26.07
N GLU A 471 -10.19 -7.66 25.04
CA GLU A 471 -10.70 -7.98 23.73
C GLU A 471 -9.60 -8.04 22.67
N ILE A 472 -9.47 -9.21 22.05
CA ILE A 472 -8.49 -9.44 20.98
C ILE A 472 -9.26 -9.70 19.70
N PRO A 473 -9.09 -8.88 18.64
CA PRO A 473 -9.80 -9.09 17.39
C PRO A 473 -9.36 -10.41 16.74
N GLY A 474 -10.33 -11.22 16.29
CA GLY A 474 -10.04 -12.52 15.65
C GLY A 474 -9.28 -12.40 14.32
N LYS A 475 -9.29 -11.21 13.68
CA LYS A 475 -8.52 -10.93 12.47
C LYS A 475 -7.00 -10.94 12.71
N VAL A 476 -6.56 -10.64 13.93
CA VAL A 476 -5.13 -10.52 14.27
C VAL A 476 -4.51 -11.89 14.60
N THR A 477 -5.20 -12.69 15.40
CA THR A 477 -4.63 -13.92 16.01
C THR A 477 -5.31 -15.22 15.54
N GLY A 478 -6.32 -15.10 14.67
CA GLY A 478 -7.21 -16.18 14.31
C GLY A 478 -8.24 -16.50 15.41
N SER A 479 -8.99 -17.58 15.23
CA SER A 479 -10.04 -18.01 16.18
C SER A 479 -9.55 -18.98 17.26
N LEU A 480 -8.31 -19.48 17.15
CA LEU A 480 -7.79 -20.56 17.99
C LEU A 480 -7.47 -20.05 19.41
N PRO A 481 -8.08 -20.59 20.47
CA PRO A 481 -7.92 -20.09 21.84
C PRO A 481 -6.47 -20.05 22.35
N TRP A 482 -5.65 -21.03 22.00
CA TRP A 482 -4.23 -21.09 22.41
C TRP A 482 -3.32 -20.08 21.71
N ARG A 483 -3.77 -19.51 20.58
CA ARG A 483 -3.07 -18.38 19.94
C ARG A 483 -3.64 -17.05 20.42
N LYS A 484 -4.97 -16.98 20.57
CA LYS A 484 -5.68 -15.77 20.92
C LYS A 484 -5.52 -15.39 22.39
N LYS A 485 -5.74 -16.30 23.33
CA LYS A 485 -5.77 -15.97 24.76
C LYS A 485 -4.45 -15.40 25.29
N PRO A 486 -3.26 -15.94 24.96
CA PRO A 486 -2.01 -15.36 25.43
C PRO A 486 -1.79 -13.89 25.01
N GLN A 487 -2.39 -13.47 23.91
CA GLN A 487 -2.17 -12.14 23.31
C GLN A 487 -2.73 -11.00 24.16
N GLY A 488 -3.63 -11.30 25.11
CA GLY A 488 -4.19 -10.30 26.03
C GLY A 488 -3.38 -10.11 27.31
N TYR A 489 -2.27 -10.83 27.49
CA TYR A 489 -1.51 -10.84 28.76
C TYR A 489 -0.05 -10.41 28.58
N PHE A 490 0.27 -9.65 27.53
CA PHE A 490 1.61 -9.14 27.26
C PHE A 490 1.91 -7.81 27.96
N GLY A 491 0.88 -7.11 28.44
CA GLY A 491 1.02 -5.82 29.09
C GLY A 491 1.92 -5.88 30.30
N VAL A 492 2.58 -4.77 30.57
CA VAL A 492 3.32 -4.53 31.82
C VAL A 492 2.43 -3.86 32.89
N ILE A 493 1.22 -3.46 32.51
CA ILE A 493 0.10 -3.08 33.38
C ILE A 493 -1.07 -4.04 33.07
N ASP A 494 -1.70 -4.57 34.12
CA ASP A 494 -2.83 -5.49 33.97
C ASP A 494 -4.16 -4.77 33.62
N GLY A 495 -5.24 -5.54 33.46
CA GLY A 495 -6.57 -5.01 33.17
C GLY A 495 -7.24 -4.24 34.32
N GLN A 496 -6.58 -4.11 35.48
CA GLN A 496 -7.04 -3.41 36.67
C GLN A 496 -6.12 -2.24 37.05
N ASP A 497 -5.28 -1.77 36.11
CA ASP A 497 -4.32 -0.68 36.33
C ASP A 497 -3.19 -1.00 37.32
N ASN A 498 -2.96 -2.27 37.66
CA ASN A 498 -1.83 -2.65 38.50
C ASN A 498 -0.56 -2.81 37.67
N GLU A 499 0.53 -2.20 38.14
CA GLU A 499 1.87 -2.41 37.58
C GLU A 499 2.34 -3.86 37.84
N LYS A 500 2.72 -4.57 36.78
CA LYS A 500 3.34 -5.89 36.90
C LYS A 500 4.84 -5.77 37.17
N GLU A 501 5.43 -6.84 37.69
CA GLU A 501 6.88 -6.91 37.98
C GLU A 501 7.74 -6.55 36.76
N ALA A 502 7.30 -6.92 35.55
CA ALA A 502 7.94 -6.58 34.29
C ALA A 502 8.30 -5.08 34.15
N LEU A 503 7.41 -4.19 34.58
CA LEU A 503 7.60 -2.75 34.45
C LEU A 503 8.80 -2.23 35.26
N GLN A 504 9.09 -2.87 36.39
CA GLN A 504 10.23 -2.49 37.25
C GLN A 504 11.57 -2.68 36.53
N TYR A 505 11.68 -3.69 35.67
CA TYR A 505 12.89 -3.97 34.90
C TYR A 505 13.00 -3.06 33.66
N LEU A 506 11.89 -2.57 33.12
CA LEU A 506 11.90 -1.62 32.01
C LEU A 506 12.27 -0.21 32.45
N LYS A 507 11.76 0.24 33.61
CA LYS A 507 12.09 1.54 34.20
C LYS A 507 13.61 1.64 34.34
N THR A 508 14.19 2.69 33.76
CA THR A 508 15.59 3.03 34.01
C THR A 508 15.63 3.68 35.40
N GLY A 509 16.49 3.18 36.29
CA GLY A 509 16.69 3.84 37.58
C GLY A 509 17.13 5.28 37.33
N LYS A 510 16.50 6.25 38.00
CA LYS A 510 16.96 7.65 38.01
C LYS A 510 18.42 7.75 38.42
#